data_AF-A0A496S8P0-F1
#
_entry.id   AF-A0A496S8P0-F1
#
_cell.length_a   1.000
_cell.length_b   1.000
_cell.length_c   1.000
_cell.angle_alpha   90.00
_cell.angle_beta   90.00
_cell.angle_gamma   90.00
#
_symmetry.space_group_name_H-M   'P 1'
#
loop_
_entity.id
_entity.type
_entity.pdbx_description
1 polymer ?
#
loop_
_entity_poly.entity_id
_entity_poly.type
_entity_poly.pdbx_seq_one_letter_code
_entity_poly.pdbx_strand_id
1 'polypeptide(L)' 'MVIGVGIDIVKIEKLKEAVQKWGTLFLNRIFNSQELENIQEGRIYYQRLAARFAAKEAVIKALSKNYPLV' A
#
# COMPACT_ATOMS: atom_id res chain seq x y z
N MET A 1 22.46 2.59 -14.74
CA MET A 1 22.89 2.69 -13.33
C MET A 1 21.64 2.68 -12.46
N VAL A 2 21.61 1.89 -11.38
CA VAL A 2 20.45 1.81 -10.46
C VAL A 2 20.52 3.00 -9.49
N ILE A 3 19.43 3.78 -9.40
CA ILE A 3 19.36 5.00 -8.57
C ILE A 3 18.93 4.75 -7.11
N GLY A 4 18.26 3.63 -6.84
CA GLY A 4 17.75 3.25 -5.53
C GLY A 4 17.05 1.89 -5.56
N VAL A 5 16.97 1.24 -4.40
CA VAL A 5 16.28 -0.05 -4.21
C VAL A 5 15.47 0.04 -2.93
N GLY A 6 14.24 -0.49 -2.95
CA GLY A 6 13.36 -0.54 -1.80
C GLY A 6 12.58 -1.86 -1.75
N ILE A 7 12.31 -2.31 -0.53
CA ILE A 7 11.58 -3.54 -0.24
C ILE A 7 10.68 -3.30 0.96
N ASP A 8 9.47 -3.86 0.91
CA ASP A 8 8.54 -3.85 2.02
C ASP A 8 7.75 -5.16 2.09
N ILE A 9 7.35 -5.54 3.31
CA ILE A 9 6.58 -6.75 3.58
C ILE A 9 5.41 -6.36 4.46
N VAL A 10 4.20 -6.71 4.00
CA VAL A 10 2.95 -6.36 4.66
C VAL A 10 2.23 -7.63 5.07
N LYS A 11 1.91 -7.73 6.36
CA LYS A 11 1.06 -8.80 6.89
C LYS A 11 -0.40 -8.51 6.55
N ILE A 12 -1.03 -9.40 5.77
CA ILE A 12 -2.41 -9.22 5.28
C ILE A 12 -3.40 -9.04 6.44
N GLU A 13 -3.22 -9.78 7.53
CA GLU A 13 -4.10 -9.70 8.71
C GLU A 13 -4.07 -8.30 9.33
N LYS A 14 -2.88 -7.69 9.45
CA LYS A 14 -2.74 -6.33 10.00
C LYS A 14 -3.42 -5.28 9.13
N LEU A 15 -3.28 -5.41 7.80
CA LEU A 15 -3.94 -4.49 6.88
C LEU A 15 -5.47 -4.68 6.92
N LYS A 16 -5.94 -5.93 7.02
CA LYS A 16 -7.36 -6.22 7.20
C LYS A 16 -7.90 -5.59 8.49
N GLU A 17 -7.22 -5.76 9.62
CA GLU A 17 -7.60 -5.14 10.90
C GLU A 17 -7.67 -3.61 10.79
N ALA A 18 -6.70 -2.98 10.10
CA ALA A 18 -6.69 -1.55 9.85
C ALA A 18 -7.90 -1.09 9.01
N VAL A 19 -8.16 -1.78 7.90
CA VAL A 19 -9.32 -1.48 7.04
C VAL A 19 -10.64 -1.69 7.81
N GLN A 20 -10.74 -2.72 8.64
CA GLN A 20 -11.94 -2.95 9.46
C GLN A 20 -12.12 -1.88 10.55
N LYS A 21 -11.03 -1.41 11.15
CA LYS A 21 -11.06 -0.41 12.23
C LYS A 21 -11.39 1.00 11.72
N TRP A 22 -10.85 1.38 10.57
CA TRP A 22 -10.91 2.76 10.07
C TRP A 22 -11.68 2.92 8.75
N GLY A 23 -12.08 1.83 8.10
CA GLY A 23 -12.91 1.83 6.92
C GLY A 23 -12.35 2.66 5.77
N THR A 24 -13.23 3.46 5.17
CA THR A 24 -12.94 4.29 4.00
C THR A 24 -11.92 5.39 4.27
N LEU A 25 -11.81 5.89 5.51
CA LEU A 25 -10.80 6.91 5.86
C LEU A 25 -9.38 6.38 5.68
N PHE A 26 -9.14 5.12 6.06
CA PHE A 26 -7.84 4.48 5.85
C PHE A 26 -7.58 4.19 4.37
N LEU A 27 -8.60 3.67 3.67
CA LEU A 27 -8.47 3.36 2.24
C LEU A 27 -8.17 4.61 1.42
N ASN A 28 -8.91 5.70 1.63
CA ASN A 28 -8.74 6.96 0.88
C ASN A 28 -7.44 7.69 1.22
N ARG A 29 -6.81 7.40 2.36
CA ARG A 29 -5.48 7.94 2.70
C ARG A 29 -4.37 7.27 1.86
N ILE A 30 -4.56 6.02 1.47
CA ILE A 30 -3.52 5.18 0.86
C ILE A 30 -3.75 5.03 -0.65
N PHE A 31 -5.00 4.90 -1.06
CA PHE A 31 -5.41 4.59 -2.42
C PHE A 31 -6.20 5.75 -3.00
N ASN A 32 -5.99 6.04 -4.28
CA ASN A 32 -6.86 6.93 -5.03
C ASN A 32 -8.12 6.18 -5.52
N SER A 33 -9.10 6.91 -6.03
CA SER A 33 -10.38 6.35 -6.51
C SER A 33 -10.18 5.30 -7.61
N GLN A 34 -9.34 5.60 -8.60
CA GLN A 34 -9.04 4.68 -9.71
C GLN A 34 -8.40 3.37 -9.22
N GLU A 35 -7.53 3.43 -8.22
CA GLU A 35 -6.93 2.25 -7.63
C GLU A 35 -8.00 1.37 -6.95
N LEU A 36 -8.89 1.98 -6.16
CA LEU A 36 -9.96 1.26 -5.46
C LEU A 36 -10.96 0.64 -6.44
N GLU A 37 -11.35 1.36 -7.50
CA GLU A 37 -12.21 0.84 -8.58
C GLU A 37 -11.58 -0.38 -9.27
N ASN A 38 -10.25 -0.37 -9.45
CA ASN A 38 -9.51 -1.48 -10.05
C ASN A 38 -9.25 -2.65 -9.08
N ILE A 39 -9.65 -2.57 -7.81
CA ILE A 39 -9.55 -3.67 -6.85
C ILE A 39 -10.93 -4.31 -6.74
N GLN A 40 -11.14 -5.40 -7.49
CA GLN A 40 -12.41 -6.10 -7.33
C GLN A 40 -12.49 -6.72 -5.93
N GLU A 41 -13.66 -6.57 -5.33
CA GLU A 41 -14.02 -7.24 -4.09
C GLU A 41 -14.10 -8.75 -4.28
N GLY A 42 -13.97 -9.49 -3.18
CA GLY A 42 -14.03 -10.95 -3.17
C GLY A 42 -12.98 -11.59 -2.27
N ARG A 43 -12.76 -12.89 -2.46
CA ARG A 43 -11.96 -13.73 -1.55
C ARG A 43 -10.53 -13.23 -1.32
N ILE A 44 -9.94 -12.54 -2.30
CA ILE A 44 -8.56 -12.04 -2.24
C ILE A 44 -8.45 -10.52 -2.10
N TYR A 45 -9.53 -9.85 -1.70
CA TYR A 45 -9.59 -8.38 -1.61
C TYR A 45 -8.46 -7.79 -0.74
N TYR A 46 -8.28 -8.31 0.47
CA TYR A 46 -7.24 -7.82 1.39
C TYR A 46 -5.82 -8.13 0.93
N GLN A 47 -5.61 -9.24 0.21
CA GLN A 47 -4.34 -9.56 -0.42
C GLN A 47 -3.99 -8.55 -1.52
N ARG A 48 -4.97 -8.15 -2.33
CA ARG A 48 -4.80 -7.13 -3.38
C ARG A 48 -4.45 -5.77 -2.78
N LEU A 49 -5.14 -5.37 -1.71
CA LEU A 49 -4.82 -4.15 -0.96
C LEU A 49 -3.41 -4.22 -0.35
N ALA A 50 -3.06 -5.33 0.31
CA ALA A 50 -1.76 -5.50 0.94
C ALA A 50 -0.60 -5.49 -0.04
N ALA A 51 -0.74 -6.13 -1.20
CA ALA A 51 0.28 -6.12 -2.25
C ALA A 51 0.56 -4.70 -2.76
N ARG A 52 -0.50 -3.91 -2.97
CA ARG A 52 -0.36 -2.51 -3.42
C ARG A 52 0.19 -1.60 -2.33
N PHE A 53 -0.20 -1.82 -1.07
CA PHE A 53 0.37 -1.10 0.07
C PHE A 53 1.88 -1.35 0.17
N ALA A 54 2.31 -2.61 0.11
CA ALA A 54 3.73 -2.99 0.13
C ALA A 54 4.49 -2.38 -1.05
N ALA A 55 3.89 -2.36 -2.25
CA ALA A 55 4.51 -1.75 -3.42
C ALA A 55 4.74 -0.25 -3.24
N LYS A 56 3.77 0.49 -2.68
CA LYS A 56 3.91 1.92 -2.40
C LYS A 56 5.03 2.19 -1.38
N GLU A 57 5.06 1.43 -0.29
CA GLU A 57 6.13 1.52 0.72
C GLU A 57 7.51 1.17 0.15
N ALA A 58 7.61 0.14 -0.70
CA ALA A 58 8.85 -0.23 -1.35
C ALA A 58 9.36 0.89 -2.29
N VAL A 59 8.47 1.52 -3.06
CA VAL A 59 8.82 2.67 -3.91
C VAL A 59 9.28 3.85 -3.07
N ILE A 60 8.56 4.18 -1.99
CA ILE A 60 8.94 5.21 -1.03
C ILE A 60 10.37 4.95 -0.54
N LYS A 61 10.68 3.75 -0.06
CA LYS A 61 12.03 3.40 0.43
C LYS A 61 13.11 3.46 -0.64
N ALA A 62 12.78 3.14 -1.89
CA ALA A 62 13.71 3.25 -3.00
C ALA A 62 14.07 4.73 -3.29
N LEU A 63 13.12 5.65 -3.09
CA LEU A 63 13.28 7.09 -3.34
C LEU A 63 13.84 7.86 -2.13
N SER A 64 13.51 7.45 -0.90
CA SER A 64 13.83 8.18 0.34
C SER A 64 15.32 8.33 0.62
N LYS A 65 16.21 7.55 -0.01
CA LYS A 65 17.66 7.73 0.15
C LYS A 65 18.16 9.07 -0.39
N ASN A 66 17.48 9.65 -1.39
CA ASN A 66 17.92 10.87 -2.06
C ASN A 66 16.98 12.07 -1.82
N TYR A 67 15.76 11.84 -1.31
CA TYR A 67 14.78 12.88 -1.00
C TYR A 67 14.11 12.55 0.33
N PRO A 68 14.47 13.24 1.44
CA PRO A 68 13.73 13.08 2.68
C PRO A 68 12.28 13.48 2.42
N LEU A 69 11.36 12.55 2.68
CA LEU A 69 9.91 12.79 2.58
C LEU A 69 9.47 13.56 3.83
N VAL A 70 9.85 14.83 3.90
CA VAL A 70 9.32 15.86 4.81
C VAL A 70 9.18 17.15 4.03
#